data_AF-E7BS91-F1
#
_entry.id   AF-E7BS91-F1
#
_cell.length_a   1.000
_cell.length_b   1.000
_cell.length_c   1.000
_cell.angle_alpha   90.00
_cell.angle_beta   90.00
_cell.angle_gamma   90.00
#
_symmetry.space_group_name_H-M   'P 1'
#
loop_
_entity.id
_entity.type
_entity.pdbx_description
1 polymer ?
#
loop_
_entity_poly.entity_id
_entity_poly.type
_entity_poly.pdbx_seq_one_letter_code
_entity_poly.pdbx_strand_id
1 'polypeptide(L)' 'FTFGKTRFAENIPSKFWFKKYIPICLSCGDEHTAIVTGNNKLYMFGSNNW' A
#
# COMPACT_ATOMS: atom_id res chain seq x y z
N PHE A 1 -5.94 -5.57 1.70
CA PHE A 1 -5.25 -6.86 1.51
C PHE A 1 -4.20 -6.68 0.44
N THR A 2 -3.08 -7.40 0.52
CA THR A 2 -1.99 -7.37 -0.48
C THR A 2 -1.76 -8.78 -1.00
N PHE A 3 -1.62 -8.92 -2.31
CA PHE A 3 -1.36 -10.20 -2.99
C PHE A 3 -0.28 -9.99 -4.05
N GLY A 4 0.55 -11.01 -4.31
CA GLY A 4 1.63 -10.93 -5.30
C GLY A 4 2.89 -10.23 -4.77
N LYS A 5 3.75 -9.78 -5.69
CA LYS A 5 5.08 -9.20 -5.40
C LYS A 5 5.01 -7.73 -4.95
N THR A 6 4.33 -7.47 -3.84
CA THR A 6 4.10 -6.11 -3.32
C THR A 6 5.28 -5.52 -2.54
N ARG A 7 6.31 -6.33 -2.24
CA ARG A 7 7.39 -6.05 -1.29
C ARG A 7 6.89 -5.68 0.11
N PHE A 8 5.69 -6.15 0.48
CA PHE A 8 5.12 -6.03 1.81
C PHE A 8 4.97 -7.41 2.43
N ALA A 9 5.35 -7.56 3.71
CA ALA A 9 5.26 -8.82 4.46
C ALA A 9 5.82 -10.03 3.68
N GLU A 10 7.03 -9.88 3.12
CA GLU A 10 7.72 -10.91 2.34
C GLU A 10 6.93 -11.45 1.13
N ASN A 11 5.98 -10.66 0.60
CA ASN A 11 5.06 -11.03 -0.48
C ASN A 11 4.08 -12.16 -0.11
N ILE A 12 3.99 -12.52 1.18
CA ILE A 12 2.97 -13.44 1.68
C ILE A 12 1.62 -12.69 1.67
N PRO A 13 0.52 -13.31 1.17
CA PRO A 13 -0.80 -12.69 1.22
C PRO A 13 -1.13 -12.14 2.61
N SER A 14 -1.35 -10.83 2.68
CA SER A 14 -1.34 -10.11 3.96
C SER A 14 -2.45 -9.09 4.09
N LYS A 15 -2.73 -8.70 5.33
CA LYS A 15 -3.74 -7.70 5.69
C LYS A 15 -3.14 -6.70 6.67
N PHE A 16 -3.33 -5.42 6.39
CA PHE A 16 -3.03 -4.32 7.32
C PHE A 16 -4.20 -3.33 7.33
N TRP A 17 -4.20 -2.43 8.32
CA TRP A 17 -5.19 -1.38 8.47
C TRP A 17 -4.56 -0.14 9.12
N PHE A 18 -5.24 0.99 8.95
CA PHE A 18 -4.90 2.25 9.62
C PHE A 18 -5.76 2.39 10.88
N LYS A 19 -5.18 2.92 11.97
CA LYS A 19 -5.85 2.96 13.29
C LYS A 19 -7.11 3.83 13.34
N LYS A 20 -7.15 4.95 12.61
CA LYS A 20 -8.21 5.97 12.73
C LYS A 20 -8.91 6.33 11.40
N TYR A 21 -8.19 6.26 10.28
CA TYR A 21 -8.69 6.73 8.99
C TYR A 21 -8.73 5.57 8.01
N ILE A 22 -9.70 5.54 7.11
CA ILE A 22 -9.79 4.48 6.10
C ILE A 22 -9.03 4.88 4.82
N PRO A 23 -8.53 3.90 4.03
CA PRO A 23 -8.10 4.15 2.66
C PRO A 23 -9.29 4.66 1.83
N ILE A 24 -9.08 5.72 1.06
CA ILE A 24 -10.09 6.29 0.14
C ILE A 24 -9.70 6.13 -1.33
N CYS A 25 -8.39 6.05 -1.62
CA CYS A 25 -7.88 5.81 -2.96
C CYS A 25 -6.67 4.88 -2.90
N LEU A 26 -6.54 4.04 -3.93
CA LEU A 26 -5.45 3.08 -4.12
C LEU A 26 -4.96 3.19 -5.56
N SER A 27 -3.64 3.09 -5.76
CA SER A 27 -3.05 2.96 -7.08
C SER A 27 -1.84 2.02 -7.03
N CYS A 28 -1.67 1.21 -8.07
CA CYS A 28 -0.56 0.27 -8.21
C CYS A 28 0.19 0.59 -9.50
N GLY A 29 1.50 0.82 -9.39
CA GLY A 29 2.41 0.86 -10.53
C GLY A 29 2.97 -0.54 -10.84
N ASP A 30 4.05 -0.57 -11.60
CA ASP A 30 4.73 -1.82 -11.97
C ASP A 30 5.24 -2.60 -10.74
N GLU A 31 5.94 -1.90 -9.84
CA GLU A 31 6.50 -2.50 -8.62
C GLU A 31 6.24 -1.70 -7.33
N HIS A 32 5.36 -0.69 -7.35
CA HIS A 32 5.03 0.12 -6.17
C HIS A 32 3.53 0.36 -6.01
N THR A 33 3.10 0.74 -4.82
CA THR A 33 1.70 0.98 -4.47
C THR A 33 1.58 2.28 -3.68
N ALA A 34 0.54 3.05 -3.98
CA ALA A 34 0.17 4.31 -3.34
C ALA A 34 -1.21 4.21 -2.69
N ILE A 35 -1.34 4.76 -1.48
CA ILE A 35 -2.60 4.81 -0.73
C ILE A 35 -2.84 6.21 -0.21
N VAL A 36 -4.03 6.75 -0.51
CA VAL A 36 -4.54 7.99 0.11
C VAL A 36 -5.56 7.61 1.17
N THR A 37 -5.41 8.14 2.38
CA THR A 37 -6.35 7.94 3.49
C THR A 37 -7.29 9.14 3.67
N GLY A 38 -8.41 8.94 4.37
CA GLY A 38 -9.45 9.96 4.60
C GLY A 38 -9.01 11.20 5.39
N ASN A 39 -7.78 11.23 5.92
CA ASN A 39 -7.14 12.42 6.50
C ASN A 39 -6.06 13.03 5.60
N ASN A 40 -6.17 12.79 4.29
CA ASN A 40 -5.33 13.38 3.26
C ASN A 40 -3.84 13.02 3.42
N LYS A 41 -3.52 11.87 4.01
CA LYS A 41 -2.16 11.34 4.07
C LYS A 41 -1.92 10.36 2.92
N LEU A 42 -0.71 10.41 2.37
CA LEU A 42 -0.20 9.49 1.36
C LEU A 42 0.73 8.47 2.03
N TYR A 43 0.55 7.19 1.69
CA TYR A 43 1.40 6.08 2.10
C TYR A 43 1.87 5.33 0.86
N MET A 44 3.15 4.95 0.86
CA MET A 44 3.79 4.25 -0.26
C MET A 44 4.47 2.98 0.25
N PHE A 45 4.45 1.92 -0.54
CA PHE A 45 5.29 0.73 -0.35
C PHE A 45 5.58 0.08 -1.70
N GLY A 46 6.60 -0.78 -1.74
CA GLY A 46 7.09 -1.41 -2.97
C GLY A 46 8.51 -0.99 -3.33
N SER A 47 8.83 -1.04 -4.62
CA SER A 47 10.11 -0.64 -5.19
C SER A 47 10.34 0.86 -5.08
N ASN A 48 11.57 1.25 -4.75
CA ASN A 48 12.01 2.64 -4.64
C ASN A 48 13.37 2.82 -5.35
N ASN A 49 13.51 2.13 -6.49
CA ASN A 49 14.76 2.10 -7.25
C ASN A 49 14.87 3.25 -8.27
N TRP A 50 13.82 4.06 -8.42
CA TRP A 50 13.71 5.17 -9.37
C TRP A 50 13.08 6.38 -8.69
#